data_AF-A0A5N4APE0-F1
#
_entry.id   AF-A0A5N4APE0-F1
#
_cell.length_a   1.000
_cell.length_b   1.000
_cell.length_c   1.000
_cell.angle_alpha   90.00
_cell.angle_beta   90.00
_cell.angle_gamma   90.00
#
_symmetry.space_group_name_H-M   'P 1'
#
loop_
_entity.id
_entity.type
_entity.pdbx_description
1 polymer ?
#
loop_
_entity_poly.entity_id
_entity_poly.type
_entity_poly.pdbx_seq_one_letter_code
_entity_poly.pdbx_strand_id
1 'polypeptide(L)'
;MCQEKLNCVISISDIDICHRLPSDGKTQKPIIVKFVRRDIKNQIFYNKKKLKGTSIVIREDLTRHLMLLLKEAVNIFGSKRVWTSDGKICVKTDTGIKRCTTRQELNNLVRNK
;
A
#
# COMPACT_ATOMS: atom_id res chain seq x y z
N MET A 1 1.37 -14.46 -13.62
CA MET A 1 0.75 -13.58 -12.58
C MET A 1 0.54 -12.13 -13.02
N CYS A 2 1.59 -11.30 -13.18
CA CYS A 2 1.39 -9.85 -13.41
C CYS A 2 0.62 -9.53 -14.70
N GLN A 3 0.97 -10.20 -15.81
CA GLN A 3 0.24 -10.05 -17.05
C GLN A 3 -1.21 -10.54 -16.93
N GLU A 4 -1.40 -11.78 -16.50
CA GLU A 4 -2.71 -12.45 -16.44
C GLU A 4 -3.68 -11.85 -15.42
N LYS A 5 -3.18 -11.43 -14.25
CA LYS A 5 -4.02 -11.00 -13.11
C LYS A 5 -4.03 -9.49 -12.92
N LEU A 6 -2.92 -8.80 -13.21
CA LEU A 6 -2.81 -7.36 -13.00
C LEU A 6 -2.97 -6.55 -14.31
N ASN A 7 -2.85 -7.20 -15.48
CA ASN A 7 -2.76 -6.52 -16.79
C ASN A 7 -1.60 -5.51 -16.81
N CYS A 8 -0.43 -5.95 -16.37
CA CYS A 8 0.79 -5.16 -16.34
C CYS A 8 1.91 -6.02 -16.92
N VAL A 9 2.44 -5.56 -18.06
CA VAL A 9 3.63 -6.13 -18.70
C VAL A 9 4.83 -5.61 -17.91
N ILE A 10 5.62 -6.54 -17.37
CA ILE A 10 6.81 -6.23 -16.57
C ILE A 10 7.94 -7.10 -17.09
N SER A 11 9.10 -6.50 -17.30
CA SER A 11 10.35 -7.17 -17.67
C SER A 11 11.25 -7.37 -16.46
N ILE A 12 12.26 -8.24 -16.58
CA ILE A 12 13.27 -8.42 -15.52
C ILE A 12 13.99 -7.09 -15.23
N SER A 13 14.24 -6.28 -16.26
CA SER A 13 14.87 -4.96 -16.13
C SER A 13 14.05 -3.92 -15.35
N ASP A 14 12.76 -4.17 -15.09
CA ASP A 14 11.95 -3.28 -14.26
C ASP A 14 12.15 -3.55 -12.75
N ILE A 15 12.78 -4.66 -12.39
CA ILE A 15 13.02 -5.10 -11.02
C ILE A 15 14.48 -4.82 -10.67
N ASP A 16 14.68 -4.00 -9.64
CA ASP A 16 16.01 -3.73 -9.08
C ASP A 16 16.39 -4.86 -8.11
N ILE A 17 15.51 -5.16 -7.14
CA ILE A 17 15.75 -6.16 -6.10
C ILE A 17 14.45 -6.94 -5.84
N CYS A 18 14.55 -8.26 -5.71
CA CYS A 18 13.44 -9.12 -5.29
C CYS A 18 13.96 -10.24 -4.39
N HIS A 19 13.55 -10.26 -3.12
CA HIS A 19 13.94 -11.32 -2.19
C HIS A 19 12.86 -11.56 -1.12
N ARG A 20 12.96 -12.73 -0.46
CA ARG A 20 12.11 -13.08 0.67
C ARG A 20 12.61 -12.39 1.93
N LEU A 21 11.70 -11.80 2.71
CA LEU A 21 12.03 -11.29 4.04
C LEU A 21 12.15 -12.43 5.06
N PRO A 22 12.92 -12.23 6.14
CA PRO A 22 12.93 -13.14 7.28
C PRO A 22 11.53 -13.35 7.87
N SER A 23 11.29 -14.51 8.46
CA SER A 23 10.04 -14.86 9.14
C SER A 23 10.35 -15.69 10.38
N ASP A 24 9.47 -15.60 11.36
CA ASP A 24 9.42 -16.42 12.57
C ASP A 24 9.00 -17.89 12.31
N GLY A 25 8.84 -18.29 11.04
CA GLY A 25 8.56 -19.67 10.63
C GLY A 25 7.08 -20.07 10.73
N LYS A 26 6.21 -19.20 11.25
CA LYS A 26 4.77 -19.48 11.43
C LYS A 26 3.92 -19.08 10.23
N THR A 27 4.46 -18.28 9.32
CA THR A 27 3.73 -17.72 8.18
C THR A 27 4.55 -17.77 6.89
N GLN A 28 3.86 -17.76 5.75
CA GLN A 28 4.51 -17.66 4.45
C GLN A 28 5.37 -16.38 4.39
N LYS A 29 6.67 -16.53 4.13
CA LYS A 29 7.62 -15.41 4.03
C LYS A 29 7.17 -14.38 2.99
N PRO A 30 6.94 -13.11 3.35
CA PRO A 30 6.62 -12.08 2.36
C PRO A 30 7.80 -11.85 1.41
N ILE A 31 7.51 -11.41 0.18
CA ILE A 31 8.51 -10.98 -0.80
C ILE A 31 8.54 -9.46 -0.78
N ILE A 32 9.73 -8.87 -0.66
CA ILE A 32 9.94 -7.46 -0.92
C ILE A 32 10.46 -7.29 -2.34
N VAL A 33 9.90 -6.32 -3.06
CA VAL A 33 10.30 -5.99 -4.44
C VAL A 33 10.56 -4.50 -4.53
N LYS A 34 11.77 -4.15 -4.98
CA LYS A 34 12.14 -2.79 -5.37
C LYS A 34 12.11 -2.73 -6.90
N PHE A 35 11.34 -1.79 -7.42
CA PHE A 35 11.27 -1.52 -8.85
C PHE A 35 12.24 -0.42 -9.23
N VAL A 36 12.81 -0.50 -10.43
CA VAL A 36 13.65 0.54 -11.00
C VAL A 36 12.83 1.82 -11.21
N ARG A 37 11.61 1.67 -11.72
CA ARG A 37 10.71 2.79 -12.01
C ARG A 37 9.51 2.83 -11.08
N ARG A 38 9.18 4.03 -10.60
CA ARG A 38 8.07 4.28 -9.67
C ARG A 38 6.70 4.09 -10.32
N ASP A 39 6.57 4.40 -11.61
CA ASP A 39 5.33 4.28 -12.36
C ASP A 39 4.89 2.82 -12.52
N ILE A 40 5.81 1.90 -12.80
CA ILE A 40 5.55 0.45 -12.83
C ILE A 40 5.05 -0.03 -11.46
N LYS A 41 5.74 0.33 -10.37
CA LYS A 41 5.28 0.04 -8.99
C LYS A 41 3.86 0.56 -8.76
N ASN A 42 3.59 1.79 -9.18
CA ASN A 42 2.27 2.43 -9.00
C ASN A 42 1.17 1.74 -9.83
N GLN A 43 1.46 1.33 -11.07
CA GLN A 43 0.52 0.60 -11.93
C GLN A 43 0.16 -0.76 -11.33
N ILE A 44 1.16 -1.53 -10.87
CA ILE A 44 0.96 -2.80 -10.16
C ILE A 44 0.08 -2.59 -8.93
N PHE A 45 0.43 -1.58 -8.13
CA PHE A 45 -0.26 -1.30 -6.87
C PHE A 45 -1.71 -0.83 -7.08
N TYR A 46 -1.97 -0.04 -8.12
CA TYR A 46 -3.32 0.35 -8.52
C TYR A 46 -4.16 -0.86 -8.95
N ASN A 47 -3.57 -1.78 -9.70
CA ASN A 47 -4.25 -2.96 -10.22
C ASN A 47 -4.40 -4.10 -9.19
N LYS A 48 -3.77 -4.00 -8.01
CA LYS A 48 -3.83 -5.05 -6.96
C LYS A 48 -5.26 -5.43 -6.55
N LYS A 49 -6.25 -4.56 -6.73
CA LYS A 49 -7.66 -4.85 -6.48
C LYS A 49 -8.18 -6.08 -7.26
N LYS A 50 -7.55 -6.38 -8.41
CA LYS A 50 -7.84 -7.57 -9.22
C LYS A 50 -7.41 -8.89 -8.55
N LEU A 51 -6.60 -8.82 -7.49
CA LEU A 51 -6.20 -9.98 -6.68
C LEU A 51 -7.22 -10.32 -5.59
N LYS A 52 -8.30 -9.56 -5.45
CA LYS A 52 -9.38 -9.87 -4.49
C LYS A 52 -9.95 -11.25 -4.80
N GLY A 53 -10.10 -12.08 -3.77
CA GLY A 53 -10.53 -13.48 -3.91
C GLY A 53 -9.38 -14.46 -4.14
N THR A 54 -8.14 -13.98 -4.32
CA THR A 54 -6.93 -14.81 -4.28
C THR A 54 -6.29 -14.77 -2.88
N SER A 55 -5.33 -15.66 -2.62
CA SER A 55 -4.50 -15.65 -1.41
C SER A 55 -3.37 -14.60 -1.45
N ILE A 56 -3.27 -13.80 -2.52
CA ILE A 56 -2.17 -12.85 -2.73
C ILE A 56 -2.60 -11.44 -2.32
N VAL A 57 -1.79 -10.80 -1.49
CA VAL A 57 -1.99 -9.41 -1.06
C VAL A 57 -0.74 -8.59 -1.37
N ILE A 58 -0.94 -7.40 -1.95
CA ILE A 58 0.13 -6.43 -2.22
C ILE A 58 -0.04 -5.24 -1.27
N ARG A 59 1.02 -4.91 -0.52
CA ARG A 59 1.10 -3.77 0.40
C ARG A 59 2.31 -2.91 0.03
N GLU A 60 2.27 -1.62 0.36
CA GLU A 60 3.47 -0.79 0.28
C GLU A 60 4.34 -1.08 1.49
N ASP A 61 5.66 -1.03 1.27
CA ASP A 61 6.61 -0.98 2.36
C ASP A 61 6.65 0.46 2.87
N LEU A 62 6.13 0.68 4.08
CA LEU A 62 6.05 1.98 4.71
C LEU A 62 7.11 2.09 5.80
N THR A 63 7.62 3.30 6.00
CA THR A 63 8.42 3.58 7.19
C THR A 63 7.60 3.30 8.46
N ARG A 64 8.28 2.99 9.56
CA ARG A 64 7.63 2.72 10.86
C ARG A 64 6.64 3.82 11.26
N HIS A 65 7.03 5.07 11.06
CA HIS A 65 6.19 6.24 11.32
C HIS A 65 4.88 6.19 10.53
N LEU A 66 4.94 6.00 9.21
CA LEU A 66 3.76 5.94 8.34
C LEU A 66 2.91 4.70 8.61
N MET A 67 3.52 3.57 8.97
CA MET A 67 2.79 2.35 9.35
C MET A 67 2.00 2.55 10.65
N LEU A 68 2.56 3.25 11.64
CA LEU A 68 1.84 3.60 12.87
C LEU A 68 0.70 4.59 12.59
N LEU A 69 0.96 5.62 11.78
CA LEU A 69 -0.04 6.60 11.40
C LEU A 69 -1.18 5.96 10.59
N LEU A 70 -0.89 4.97 9.74
CA LEU A 70 -1.89 4.20 9.01
C LEU A 70 -2.79 3.41 9.96
N LYS A 71 -2.22 2.75 10.97
CA LYS A 71 -3.00 2.03 12.00
C LYS A 71 -3.91 2.98 12.77
N GLU A 72 -3.41 4.14 13.17
CA GLU A 72 -4.19 5.18 13.85
C GLU A 72 -5.36 5.67 12.96
N ALA A 73 -5.08 6.00 11.69
CA ALA A 73 -6.12 6.40 10.75
C ALA A 73 -7.18 5.30 10.53
N VAL A 74 -6.77 4.03 10.39
CA VAL A 74 -7.69 2.89 10.26
C VAL A 74 -8.56 2.74 11.51
N ASN A 75 -8.02 2.96 12.71
CA ASN A 75 -8.78 2.90 13.96
C ASN A 75 -9.85 4.01 14.03
N ILE A 76 -9.56 5.20 13.51
CA ILE A 76 -10.46 6.38 13.59
C ILE A 76 -11.54 6.39 12.50
N PHE A 77 -11.17 6.03 11.27
CA PHE A 77 -12.05 6.15 10.09
C PHE A 77 -12.56 4.80 9.57
N GLY A 78 -12.00 3.69 10.04
CA GLY A 78 -12.28 2.34 9.56
C GLY A 78 -11.49 1.97 8.31
N SER A 79 -11.17 0.68 8.19
CA SER A 79 -10.32 0.14 7.11
C SER A 79 -10.90 0.31 5.70
N LYS A 80 -12.21 0.53 5.56
CA LYS A 80 -12.87 0.77 4.26
C LYS A 80 -12.63 2.18 3.72
N ARG A 81 -12.33 3.15 4.58
CA ARG A 81 -12.12 4.56 4.21
C ARG A 81 -10.64 4.95 4.15
N VAL A 82 -9.73 4.05 4.52
CA VAL A 82 -8.30 4.35 4.65
C VAL A 82 -7.48 3.37 3.82
N TRP A 83 -6.59 3.89 2.99
CA TRP A 83 -5.63 3.10 2.23
C TRP A 83 -4.34 3.90 2.03
N THR A 84 -3.30 3.27 1.48
CA THR A 84 -2.09 3.98 1.08
C THR A 84 -2.05 4.14 -0.43
N SER A 85 -1.43 5.21 -0.90
CA SER A 85 -1.09 5.39 -2.29
C SER A 85 0.17 6.22 -2.37
N ASP A 86 1.17 5.68 -3.03
CA ASP A 86 2.42 6.39 -3.32
C ASP A 86 3.15 6.81 -2.04
N GLY A 87 3.16 5.92 -1.04
CA GLY A 87 3.77 6.16 0.27
C GLY A 87 3.01 7.15 1.16
N LYS A 88 1.83 7.64 0.75
CA LYS A 88 0.99 8.53 1.55
C LYS A 88 -0.28 7.81 2.03
N ILE A 89 -0.76 8.17 3.21
CA ILE A 89 -2.04 7.66 3.71
C ILE A 89 -3.15 8.51 3.07
N CYS A 90 -4.13 7.83 2.49
CA CYS A 90 -5.31 8.42 1.88
C CYS A 90 -6.51 8.08 2.76
N VAL A 91 -7.30 9.10 3.11
CA VAL A 91 -8.52 8.98 3.91
C VAL A 91 -9.68 9.53 3.09
N LYS A 92 -10.71 8.71 2.92
CA LYS A 92 -11.99 9.12 2.33
C LYS A 92 -12.83 9.81 3.39
N THR A 93 -12.98 11.12 3.24
CA THR A 93 -13.89 11.99 3.99
C THR A 93 -15.13 12.25 3.14
N ASP A 94 -16.13 12.92 3.73
CA ASP A 94 -17.36 13.26 3.03
C ASP A 94 -17.12 14.37 1.99
N THR A 95 -16.07 15.18 2.19
CA THR A 95 -15.58 16.20 1.24
C THR A 95 -14.63 15.65 0.16
N GLY A 96 -14.40 14.35 0.12
CA GLY A 96 -13.55 13.69 -0.88
C GLY A 96 -12.38 12.92 -0.28
N ILE A 97 -11.28 12.81 -1.02
CA ILE A 97 -10.11 12.03 -0.60
C ILE A 97 -9.03 13.01 -0.14
N LYS A 98 -8.60 12.90 1.11
CA LYS A 98 -7.52 13.69 1.68
C LYS A 98 -6.31 12.81 1.96
N ARG A 99 -5.11 13.41 1.91
CA ARG A 99 -3.85 12.71 2.18
C ARG A 99 -3.22 13.21 3.47
N CYS A 100 -2.59 12.31 4.21
CA CYS A 100 -1.77 12.66 5.36
C CYS A 100 -0.50 11.81 5.43
N THR A 101 0.53 12.40 6.01
CA THR A 101 1.85 11.83 6.28
C THR A 101 2.35 12.21 7.67
N THR A 102 1.74 13.23 8.28
CA THR A 102 2.03 13.66 9.65
C THR A 102 0.84 13.45 10.57
N ARG A 103 1.11 13.43 11.88
CA ARG A 103 0.07 13.34 12.90
C ARG A 103 -0.84 14.57 12.91
N GLN A 104 -0.26 15.76 12.67
CA GLN A 104 -1.03 17.01 12.63
C GLN A 104 -2.03 17.01 11.47
N GLU A 105 -1.63 16.57 10.28
CA GLU A 105 -2.54 16.41 9.15
C GLU A 105 -3.67 15.44 9.48
N LEU A 106 -3.37 14.30 10.11
CA LEU A 106 -4.40 13.34 10.52
C LEU A 106 -5.40 13.98 11.50
N ASN A 107 -4.92 14.71 12.51
CA ASN A 107 -5.78 15.39 13.48
C ASN A 107 -6.70 16.43 12.82
N ASN A 108 -6.20 17.16 11.82
CA ASN A 108 -7.00 18.11 11.06
C ASN A 108 -8.13 17.39 10.30
N LEU A 109 -7.89 16.17 9.80
CA LEU A 109 -8.95 15.38 9.14
C LEU A 109 -10.00 14.87 10.12
N VAL A 110 -9.63 14.57 11.37
CA VAL A 110 -10.58 14.16 12.41
C VAL A 110 -11.51 15.30 12.80
N ARG A 111 -10.99 16.53 12.88
CA ARG A 111 -11.79 17.72 13.21
C ARG A 111 -12.83 18.08 12.15
N ASN A 112 -12.61 17.66 10.91
CA ASN A 112 -13.48 17.92 9.76
C ASN A 112 -14.22 16.64 9.31
N LYS A 113 -14.39 15.67 10.22
CA LYS A 113 -15.05 14.39 9.98
C LYS A 113 -16.56 14.55 9.90
#